data_AF-A0A0L6JJE4-F1
#
_entry.id   AF-A0A0L6JJE4-F1
#
_cell.length_a   1.000
_cell.length_b   1.000
_cell.length_c   1.000
_cell.angle_alpha   90.00
_cell.angle_beta   90.00
_cell.angle_gamma   90.00
#
_symmetry.space_group_name_H-M   'P 1'
#
loop_
_entity.id
_entity.type
_entity.pdbx_description
1 polymer ?
#
loop_
_entity_poly.entity_id
_entity_poly.type
_entity_poly.pdbx_seq_one_letter_code
_entity_poly.pdbx_strand_id
1 'polypeptide(L)'
;MFSDVEIKLKKRNKILFSRDSQCLQELIKLIQLQNHRTIVMWALDCAKLPLEQFEAKYSDESRPRTCLELCEAWARGKIKMPIAKQAILDSHAVAKTIDDSEYGDLCHAIGHAGATVHVETHALGLPFYELTAIVLKYGKDNFSKPVSEKINYYYNRLLYWKENVEKIEVEWAEFLLDDTRPNKERLLSEKWMLKQQKKVNS
;
A
#
# COMPACT_ATOMS: atom_id res chain seq x y z
N MET A 1 -11.27 -17.35 6.06
CA MET A 1 -10.87 -16.08 5.43
C MET A 1 -9.35 -15.92 5.35
N PHE A 2 -8.60 -16.27 6.40
CA PHE A 2 -7.15 -16.03 6.51
C PHE A 2 -6.27 -17.30 6.43
N SER A 3 -6.74 -18.36 5.77
CA SER A 3 -5.99 -19.64 5.73
C SER A 3 -4.60 -19.50 5.09
N ASP A 4 -4.44 -18.63 4.10
CA ASP A 4 -3.14 -18.35 3.47
C ASP A 4 -2.17 -17.64 4.45
N VAL A 5 -2.68 -16.72 5.26
CA VAL A 5 -1.93 -16.01 6.31
C VAL A 5 -1.45 -17.00 7.37
N GLU A 6 -2.33 -17.88 7.86
CA GLU A 6 -1.99 -18.92 8.83
C GLU A 6 -0.91 -19.88 8.32
N ILE A 7 -0.98 -20.27 7.04
CA ILE A 7 0.05 -21.11 6.40
C ILE A 7 1.39 -20.36 6.35
N LYS A 8 1.39 -19.09 5.93
CA LYS A 8 2.60 -18.26 5.85
C LYS A 8 3.22 -18.01 7.24
N LEU A 9 2.40 -17.83 8.27
CA LEU A 9 2.84 -17.74 9.67
C LEU A 9 3.54 -19.03 10.12
N LYS A 10 2.94 -20.20 9.88
CA LYS A 10 3.55 -21.51 10.20
C LYS A 10 4.89 -21.70 9.50
N LYS A 11 5.02 -21.19 8.27
CA LYS A 11 6.26 -21.22 7.48
C LYS A 11 7.26 -20.11 7.83
N ARG A 12 6.93 -19.22 8.78
CA ARG A 12 7.75 -18.08 9.19
C ARG A 12 8.10 -17.13 8.03
N ASN A 13 7.17 -16.96 7.10
CA ASN A 13 7.32 -15.97 6.04
C ASN A 13 7.35 -14.57 6.64
N LYS A 14 8.21 -13.69 6.08
CA LYS A 14 8.27 -12.28 6.50
C LYS A 14 7.02 -11.48 6.11
N ILE A 15 6.43 -11.78 4.94
CA ILE A 15 5.23 -11.10 4.45
C ILE A 15 4.10 -12.11 4.41
N LEU A 16 2.96 -11.74 5.00
CA LEU A 16 1.84 -12.66 5.20
C LEU A 16 0.69 -12.46 4.21
N PHE A 17 0.64 -11.32 3.52
CA PHE A 17 -0.40 -11.00 2.56
C PHE A 17 0.19 -10.90 1.15
N SER A 18 -0.59 -11.26 0.14
CA SER A 18 -0.19 -11.21 -1.26
C SER A 18 -1.38 -10.92 -2.16
N ARG A 19 -1.12 -10.79 -3.46
CA ARG A 19 -2.17 -10.63 -4.49
C ARG A 19 -3.15 -11.81 -4.51
N ASP A 20 -2.74 -12.98 -4.04
CA ASP A 20 -3.57 -14.19 -3.95
C ASP A 20 -4.32 -14.31 -2.61
N SER A 21 -4.11 -13.40 -1.67
CA SER A 21 -4.79 -13.46 -0.37
C SER A 21 -6.29 -13.27 -0.58
N GLN A 22 -7.08 -14.28 -0.20
CA GLN A 22 -8.52 -14.30 -0.45
C GLN A 22 -9.22 -13.11 0.23
N CYS A 23 -8.77 -12.73 1.42
CA CYS A 23 -9.29 -11.60 2.17
C CYS A 23 -9.10 -10.23 1.48
N LEU A 24 -8.20 -10.12 0.49
CA LEU A 24 -7.90 -8.86 -0.20
C LEU A 24 -8.53 -8.76 -1.59
N GLN A 25 -9.19 -9.82 -2.10
CA GLN A 25 -9.65 -9.85 -3.50
C GLN A 25 -10.63 -8.73 -3.84
N GLU A 26 -11.56 -8.40 -2.95
CA GLU A 26 -12.53 -7.32 -3.20
C GLU A 26 -11.85 -5.94 -3.20
N LEU A 27 -10.89 -5.70 -2.31
CA LEU A 27 -10.09 -4.48 -2.31
C LEU A 27 -9.24 -4.38 -3.59
N ILE A 28 -8.59 -5.48 -3.99
CA ILE A 28 -7.76 -5.52 -5.21
C ILE A 28 -8.60 -5.21 -6.45
N LYS A 29 -9.78 -5.84 -6.60
CA LYS A 29 -10.71 -5.55 -7.69
C LYS A 29 -11.11 -4.08 -7.70
N LEU A 30 -11.42 -3.49 -6.54
CA LEU A 30 -11.77 -2.08 -6.46
C LEU A 30 -10.59 -1.19 -6.88
N ILE A 31 -9.36 -1.48 -6.44
CA ILE A 31 -8.14 -0.75 -6.83
C ILE A 31 -7.95 -0.79 -8.36
N GLN A 32 -8.14 -1.95 -8.99
CA GLN A 32 -7.96 -2.13 -10.44
C GLN A 32 -8.92 -1.30 -11.31
N LEU A 33 -10.04 -0.87 -10.74
CA LEU A 33 -11.06 -0.05 -11.41
C LEU A 33 -10.82 1.46 -11.26
N GLN A 34 -9.89 1.87 -10.40
CA GLN A 34 -9.67 3.28 -10.11
C GLN A 34 -8.61 3.89 -11.04
N ASN A 35 -8.77 5.20 -11.31
CA ASN A 35 -7.72 6.01 -11.94
C ASN A 35 -6.54 6.22 -10.98
N HIS A 36 -5.39 6.67 -11.52
CA HIS A 36 -4.16 6.78 -10.76
C HIS A 36 -4.29 7.78 -9.61
N ARG A 37 -4.92 8.94 -9.85
CA ARG A 37 -5.15 9.99 -8.82
C ARG A 37 -5.93 9.47 -7.62
N THR A 38 -6.99 8.71 -7.84
CA THR A 38 -7.79 8.10 -6.75
C THR A 38 -6.92 7.21 -5.87
N ILE A 39 -6.09 6.37 -6.49
CA ILE A 39 -5.25 5.40 -5.77
C ILE A 39 -4.13 6.12 -5.01
N VAL A 40 -3.55 7.17 -5.58
CA VAL A 40 -2.56 8.02 -4.90
C VAL A 40 -3.15 8.64 -3.64
N MET A 41 -4.30 9.31 -3.74
CA MET A 41 -4.93 9.93 -2.57
C MET A 41 -5.32 8.89 -1.52
N TRP A 42 -5.86 7.75 -1.96
CA TRP A 42 -6.20 6.65 -1.06
C TRP A 42 -4.97 6.14 -0.31
N ALA A 43 -3.85 5.90 -1.00
CA ALA A 43 -2.65 5.35 -0.40
C ALA A 43 -2.02 6.34 0.59
N LEU A 44 -1.83 7.60 0.18
CA LEU A 44 -1.22 8.63 1.03
C LEU A 44 -2.08 8.94 2.26
N ASP A 45 -3.40 8.96 2.10
CA ASP A 45 -4.32 9.19 3.21
C ASP A 45 -4.36 8.01 4.18
N CYS A 46 -4.47 6.79 3.68
CA CYS A 46 -4.49 5.60 4.53
C CYS A 46 -3.16 5.40 5.28
N ALA A 47 -2.03 5.84 4.72
CA ALA A 47 -0.71 5.75 5.32
C ALA A 47 -0.48 6.69 6.52
N LYS A 48 -1.39 7.64 6.77
CA LYS A 48 -1.32 8.50 7.96
C LYS A 48 -1.46 7.71 9.26
N LEU A 49 -2.33 6.69 9.29
CA LEU A 49 -2.51 5.83 10.46
C LEU A 49 -1.28 5.00 10.82
N PRO A 50 -0.65 4.25 9.89
CA PRO A 50 0.60 3.56 10.21
C PRO A 50 1.75 4.53 10.52
N LEU A 51 1.76 5.75 9.94
CA LEU A 51 2.73 6.77 10.33
C LEU A 51 2.53 7.22 11.79
N GLU A 52 1.30 7.55 12.18
CA GLU A 52 0.97 7.95 13.55
C GLU A 52 1.35 6.84 14.55
N GLN A 53 1.03 5.58 14.23
CA GLN A 53 1.43 4.44 15.06
C GLN A 53 2.96 4.32 15.14
N PHE A 54 3.67 4.50 14.02
CA PHE A 54 5.13 4.42 13.99
C PHE A 54 5.77 5.48 14.88
N GLU A 55 5.33 6.74 14.75
CA GLU A 55 5.87 7.89 15.47
C GLU A 55 5.57 7.87 16.96
N ALA A 56 4.45 7.24 17.36
CA ALA A 56 4.14 7.04 18.77
C ALA A 56 5.22 6.23 19.51
N LYS A 57 6.00 5.40 18.80
CA LYS A 57 7.12 4.63 19.36
C LYS A 57 8.49 5.18 18.97
N TYR A 58 8.66 5.63 17.73
CA TYR A 58 9.92 6.12 17.17
C TYR A 58 9.81 7.60 16.76
N SER A 59 9.60 8.48 17.74
CA SER A 59 9.37 9.91 17.51
C SER A 59 10.52 10.65 16.82
N ASP A 60 11.75 10.17 17.01
CA ASP A 60 12.96 10.80 16.47
C ASP A 60 13.32 10.29 15.06
N GLU A 61 12.62 9.26 14.57
CA GLU A 61 12.85 8.68 13.25
C GLU A 61 11.93 9.33 12.21
N SER A 62 12.40 10.41 11.61
CA SER A 62 11.58 11.22 10.70
C SER A 62 11.44 10.68 9.28
N ARG A 63 12.23 9.67 8.87
CA ARG A 63 12.27 9.20 7.46
C ARG A 63 10.89 8.76 6.93
N PRO A 64 10.03 8.04 7.67
CA PRO A 64 8.70 7.67 7.17
C PRO A 64 7.77 8.88 6.96
N ARG A 65 7.82 9.90 7.83
CA ARG A 65 7.08 11.17 7.65
C ARG A 65 7.57 11.91 6.42
N THR A 66 8.89 12.09 6.31
CA THR A 66 9.53 12.75 5.17
C THR A 66 9.18 12.06 3.85
N CYS A 67 9.08 10.73 3.84
CA CYS A 67 8.60 9.97 2.69
C CYS A 67 7.19 10.40 2.25
N LEU A 68 6.21 10.43 3.16
CA LEU A 68 4.84 10.83 2.79
C LEU A 68 4.76 12.28 2.35
N GLU A 69 5.44 13.20 3.03
CA GLU A 69 5.43 14.62 2.69
C GLU A 69 6.03 14.89 1.30
N LEU A 70 7.16 14.25 0.98
CA LEU A 70 7.79 14.39 -0.34
C LEU A 70 7.00 13.67 -1.44
N CYS A 71 6.37 12.54 -1.15
CA CYS A 71 5.49 11.87 -2.10
C CYS A 71 4.22 12.68 -2.38
N GLU A 72 3.61 13.31 -1.37
CA GLU A 72 2.52 14.27 -1.57
C GLU A 72 3.02 15.44 -2.43
N ALA A 73 4.15 16.06 -2.09
CA ALA A 73 4.71 17.16 -2.88
C ALA A 73 4.99 16.76 -4.35
N TRP A 74 5.44 15.53 -4.57
CA TRP A 74 5.64 14.98 -5.91
C TRP A 74 4.33 14.75 -6.65
N ALA A 75 3.30 14.21 -5.99
CA ALA A 75 1.96 14.07 -6.58
C ALA A 75 1.36 15.43 -6.97
N ARG A 76 1.72 16.50 -6.24
CA ARG A 76 1.37 17.89 -6.57
C ARG A 76 2.23 18.54 -7.64
N GLY A 77 3.24 17.85 -8.18
CA GLY A 77 4.17 18.42 -9.17
C GLY A 77 5.19 19.42 -8.61
N LYS A 78 5.30 19.57 -7.28
CA LYS A 78 6.17 20.55 -6.62
C LYS A 78 7.63 20.14 -6.61
N ILE A 79 7.91 18.84 -6.69
CA ILE A 79 9.27 18.29 -6.73
C ILE A 79 9.39 17.22 -7.82
N LYS A 80 10.63 16.89 -8.18
CA LYS A 80 10.92 15.84 -9.16
C LYS A 80 10.97 14.46 -8.49
N MET A 81 10.58 13.44 -9.26
CA MET A 81 10.58 12.03 -8.85
C MET A 81 11.85 11.56 -8.11
N PRO A 82 13.10 11.91 -8.50
CA PRO A 82 14.28 11.41 -7.79
C PRO A 82 14.30 11.77 -6.30
N ILE A 83 13.77 12.93 -5.92
CA ILE A 83 13.71 13.39 -4.52
C ILE A 83 12.73 12.50 -3.72
N ALA A 84 11.52 12.32 -4.23
CA ALA A 84 10.53 11.44 -3.59
C ALA A 84 11.00 9.97 -3.57
N LYS A 85 11.64 9.50 -4.65
CA LYS A 85 12.21 8.15 -4.73
C LYS A 85 13.26 7.91 -3.65
N GLN A 86 14.14 8.87 -3.40
CA GLN A 86 15.13 8.74 -2.33
C GLN A 86 14.44 8.61 -0.96
N ALA A 87 13.43 9.45 -0.69
CA ALA A 87 12.67 9.40 0.56
C ALA A 87 11.92 8.07 0.77
N ILE A 88 11.35 7.51 -0.31
CA ILE A 88 10.75 6.16 -0.29
C ILE A 88 11.79 5.10 0.11
N LEU A 89 12.98 5.14 -0.50
CA LEU A 89 14.06 4.21 -0.17
C LEU A 89 14.55 4.39 1.26
N ASP A 90 14.62 5.62 1.75
CA ASP A 90 15.03 5.93 3.10
C ASP A 90 14.01 5.40 4.13
N SER A 91 12.70 5.51 3.84
CA SER A 91 11.65 4.88 4.65
C SER A 91 11.83 3.36 4.70
N HIS A 92 12.07 2.70 3.56
CA HIS A 92 12.34 1.26 3.54
C HIS A 92 13.63 0.89 4.29
N ALA A 93 14.64 1.76 4.29
CA ALA A 93 15.88 1.51 5.00
C ALA A 93 15.72 1.50 6.52
N VAL A 94 14.71 2.20 7.08
CA VAL A 94 14.39 2.19 8.52
C VAL A 94 14.15 0.76 9.02
N ALA A 95 13.44 -0.06 8.24
CA ALA A 95 13.14 -1.45 8.59
C ALA A 95 14.38 -2.35 8.75
N LYS A 96 15.55 -1.89 8.29
CA LYS A 96 16.84 -2.57 8.49
C LYS A 96 17.63 -2.03 9.67
N THR A 97 17.28 -0.85 10.17
CA THR A 97 17.99 -0.18 11.27
C THR A 97 17.31 -0.38 12.62
N ILE A 98 15.99 -0.60 12.64
CA ILE A 98 15.25 -0.91 13.86
C ILE A 98 15.14 -2.42 14.07
N ASP A 99 15.37 -2.90 15.30
CA ASP A 99 15.18 -4.31 15.67
C ASP A 99 13.72 -4.56 16.10
N ASP A 100 12.80 -4.28 15.17
CA ASP A 100 11.37 -4.34 15.43
C ASP A 100 10.62 -4.67 14.14
N SER A 101 10.21 -5.93 14.01
CA SER A 101 9.56 -6.42 12.80
C SER A 101 8.21 -5.75 12.53
N GLU A 102 7.41 -5.48 13.57
CA GLU A 102 6.12 -4.80 13.43
C GLU A 102 6.31 -3.41 12.81
N TYR A 103 7.21 -2.63 13.40
CA TYR A 103 7.45 -1.24 12.98
C TYR A 103 8.26 -1.16 11.68
N GLY A 104 9.09 -2.16 11.40
CA GLY A 104 9.74 -2.32 10.10
C GLY A 104 8.73 -2.53 8.97
N ASP A 105 7.69 -3.32 9.22
CA ASP A 105 6.59 -3.48 8.26
C ASP A 105 5.74 -2.20 8.12
N LEU A 106 5.52 -1.42 9.18
CA LEU A 106 4.91 -0.09 9.03
C LEU A 106 5.72 0.82 8.11
N CYS A 107 7.06 0.82 8.23
CA CYS A 107 7.95 1.59 7.35
C CYS A 107 7.87 1.15 5.88
N HIS A 108 7.76 -0.16 5.64
CA HIS A 108 7.53 -0.70 4.29
C HIS A 108 6.16 -0.29 3.75
N ALA A 109 5.12 -0.35 4.57
CA ALA A 109 3.77 0.05 4.20
C ALA A 109 3.71 1.52 3.78
N ILE A 110 4.33 2.41 4.56
CA ILE A 110 4.43 3.86 4.30
C ILE A 110 5.21 4.12 3.01
N GLY A 111 6.36 3.48 2.82
CA GLY A 111 7.14 3.63 1.59
C GLY A 111 6.38 3.16 0.34
N HIS A 112 5.62 2.06 0.44
CA HIS A 112 4.77 1.59 -0.65
C HIS A 112 3.60 2.52 -0.95
N ALA A 113 3.01 3.13 0.08
CA ALA A 113 2.01 4.17 -0.11
C ALA A 113 2.59 5.36 -0.89
N GLY A 114 3.78 5.84 -0.52
CA GLY A 114 4.49 6.88 -1.26
C GLY A 114 4.85 6.48 -2.70
N ALA A 115 5.31 5.24 -2.90
CA ALA A 115 5.66 4.71 -4.23
C ALA A 115 4.45 4.55 -5.17
N THR A 116 3.23 4.60 -4.64
CA THR A 116 2.00 4.59 -5.45
C THR A 116 1.92 5.79 -6.39
N VAL A 117 2.54 6.92 -6.03
CA VAL A 117 2.68 8.09 -6.90
C VAL A 117 3.43 7.74 -8.18
N HIS A 118 4.39 6.80 -8.13
CA HIS A 118 5.11 6.33 -9.30
C HIS A 118 4.23 5.46 -10.21
N VAL A 119 3.55 4.48 -9.62
CA VAL A 119 2.74 3.48 -10.34
C VAL A 119 1.79 2.77 -9.37
N GLU A 120 0.60 2.45 -9.87
CA GLU A 120 -0.53 1.90 -9.12
C GLU A 120 -0.23 0.54 -8.47
N THR A 121 0.70 -0.24 -9.02
CA THR A 121 1.04 -1.58 -8.51
C THR A 121 1.70 -1.55 -7.12
N HIS A 122 2.26 -0.41 -6.70
CA HIS A 122 2.78 -0.23 -5.34
C HIS A 122 1.68 -0.09 -4.29
N ALA A 123 0.45 0.28 -4.69
CA ALA A 123 -0.68 0.52 -3.79
C ALA A 123 -0.98 -0.69 -2.89
N LEU A 124 -0.82 -1.91 -3.41
CA LEU A 124 -1.04 -3.14 -2.65
C LEU A 124 0.04 -3.41 -1.59
N GLY A 125 1.20 -2.77 -1.69
CA GLY A 125 2.23 -2.90 -0.66
C GLY A 125 1.79 -2.33 0.68
N LEU A 126 1.02 -1.24 0.69
CA LEU A 126 0.45 -0.65 1.92
C LEU A 126 -0.34 -1.71 2.74
N PRO A 127 -1.43 -2.31 2.22
CA PRO A 127 -2.14 -3.34 2.96
C PRO A 127 -1.29 -4.59 3.19
N PHE A 128 -0.36 -4.96 2.30
CA PHE A 128 0.44 -6.18 2.55
C PHE A 128 1.30 -6.07 3.79
N TYR A 129 1.99 -4.95 3.97
CA TYR A 129 2.90 -4.75 5.09
C TYR A 129 2.16 -4.28 6.35
N GLU A 130 1.22 -3.33 6.27
CA GLU A 130 0.50 -2.87 7.47
C GLU A 130 -0.35 -4.00 8.07
N LEU A 131 -1.00 -4.84 7.26
CA LEU A 131 -1.72 -6.00 7.80
C LEU A 131 -0.76 -7.05 8.38
N THR A 132 0.45 -7.21 7.83
CA THR A 132 1.48 -8.06 8.43
C THR A 132 1.89 -7.53 9.81
N ALA A 133 2.10 -6.22 9.95
CA ALA A 133 2.37 -5.57 11.23
C ALA A 133 1.24 -5.80 12.24
N ILE A 134 -0.03 -5.70 11.82
CA ILE A 134 -1.19 -6.02 12.67
C ILE A 134 -1.15 -7.48 13.13
N VAL A 135 -0.80 -8.43 12.26
CA VAL A 135 -0.67 -9.84 12.66
C VAL A 135 0.43 -10.03 13.70
N LEU A 136 1.58 -9.35 13.54
CA LEU A 136 2.68 -9.40 14.51
C LEU A 136 2.26 -8.82 15.87
N LYS A 137 1.56 -7.68 15.87
CA LYS A 137 1.06 -6.99 17.07
C LYS A 137 0.07 -7.84 17.89
N TYR A 138 -0.91 -8.45 17.23
CA TYR A 138 -1.99 -9.17 17.91
C TYR A 138 -1.71 -10.67 18.07
N GLY A 139 -0.73 -11.21 17.34
CA GLY A 139 -0.37 -12.62 17.35
C GLY A 139 -1.37 -13.51 16.61
N LYS A 140 -0.95 -14.76 16.40
CA LYS A 140 -1.66 -15.76 15.58
C LYS A 140 -3.12 -16.02 15.99
N ASP A 141 -3.45 -15.83 17.27
CA ASP A 141 -4.76 -16.21 17.82
C ASP A 141 -5.77 -15.05 17.79
N ASN A 142 -5.29 -13.78 17.70
CA ASN A 142 -6.15 -12.60 17.85
C ASN A 142 -6.13 -11.64 16.65
N PHE A 143 -5.35 -11.91 15.60
CA PHE A 143 -5.22 -10.98 14.46
C PHE A 143 -6.47 -10.88 13.58
N SER A 144 -7.33 -11.91 13.55
CA SER A 144 -8.41 -12.02 12.55
C SER A 144 -9.38 -10.83 12.57
N LYS A 145 -9.75 -10.35 13.76
CA LYS A 145 -10.65 -9.19 13.92
C LYS A 145 -9.99 -7.88 13.45
N PRO A 146 -8.83 -7.44 13.99
CA PRO A 146 -8.22 -6.18 13.57
C PRO A 146 -7.80 -6.18 12.10
N VAL A 147 -7.39 -7.32 11.52
CA VAL A 147 -7.12 -7.43 10.08
C VAL A 147 -8.39 -7.20 9.26
N SER A 148 -9.50 -7.84 9.62
CA SER A 148 -10.80 -7.63 8.93
C SER A 148 -11.25 -6.17 9.00
N GLU A 149 -11.15 -5.55 10.18
CA GLU A 149 -11.49 -4.14 10.39
C GLU A 149 -10.62 -3.21 9.54
N LYS A 150 -9.31 -3.47 9.46
CA LYS A 150 -8.39 -2.67 8.63
C LYS A 150 -8.65 -2.85 7.13
N ILE A 151 -8.97 -4.06 6.66
CA ILE A 151 -9.36 -4.29 5.25
C ILE A 151 -10.64 -3.50 4.91
N ASN A 152 -11.64 -3.52 5.79
CA ASN A 152 -12.87 -2.74 5.61
C ASN A 152 -12.59 -1.24 5.61
N TYR A 153 -11.69 -0.76 6.49
CA TYR A 153 -11.25 0.64 6.48
C TYR A 153 -10.64 1.03 5.13
N TYR A 154 -9.72 0.23 4.59
CA TYR A 154 -9.12 0.49 3.27
C TYR A 154 -10.16 0.55 2.16
N TYR A 155 -11.10 -0.40 2.15
CA TYR A 155 -12.16 -0.47 1.16
C TYR A 155 -13.04 0.78 1.20
N ASN A 156 -13.49 1.18 2.39
CA ASN A 156 -14.33 2.37 2.58
C ASN A 156 -13.59 3.67 2.25
N ARG A 157 -12.30 3.79 2.60
CA ARG A 157 -11.49 4.94 2.17
C ARG A 157 -11.32 5.00 0.66
N LEU A 158 -11.22 3.85 -0.01
CA LEU A 158 -11.10 3.82 -1.47
C LEU A 158 -12.40 4.26 -2.14
N LEU A 159 -13.56 3.84 -1.62
CA LEU A 159 -14.87 4.34 -2.07
C LEU A 159 -14.99 5.85 -1.86
N TYR A 160 -14.55 6.36 -0.71
CA TYR A 160 -14.51 7.80 -0.47
C TYR A 160 -13.66 8.51 -1.53
N TRP A 161 -12.43 8.07 -1.79
CA TRP A 161 -11.57 8.76 -2.74
C TRP A 161 -12.06 8.65 -4.18
N LYS A 162 -12.66 7.52 -4.56
CA LYS A 162 -13.36 7.35 -5.85
C LYS A 162 -14.41 8.44 -6.06
N GLU A 163 -15.14 8.82 -5.03
CA GLU A 163 -16.21 9.82 -5.11
C GLU A 163 -15.72 11.27 -4.94
N ASN A 164 -14.51 11.48 -4.44
CA ASN A 164 -14.06 12.81 -4.00
C ASN A 164 -12.79 13.32 -4.69
N VAL A 165 -12.03 12.48 -5.41
CA VAL A 165 -10.77 12.92 -6.04
C VAL A 165 -10.96 14.01 -7.10
N GLU A 166 -12.08 14.02 -7.81
CA GLU A 166 -12.37 15.06 -8.82
C GLU A 166 -12.95 16.34 -8.19
N LYS A 167 -13.31 16.30 -6.90
CA LYS A 167 -13.91 17.44 -6.17
C LYS A 167 -12.89 18.30 -5.45
N ILE A 168 -11.65 17.83 -5.32
CA ILE A 168 -10.61 18.58 -4.61
C ILE A 168 -9.92 19.56 -5.55
N GLU A 169 -9.81 20.82 -5.11
CA GLU A 169 -9.11 21.87 -5.84
C GLU A 169 -7.63 21.87 -5.48
N VAL A 170 -6.86 21.12 -6.26
CA VAL A 170 -5.45 20.89 -5.99
C VAL A 170 -4.68 20.77 -7.30
N GLU A 171 -3.43 21.23 -7.28
CA GLU A 171 -2.51 20.99 -8.38
C GLU A 171 -2.08 19.52 -8.40
N TRP A 172 -1.93 18.98 -9.61
CA TRP A 172 -1.45 17.63 -9.87
C TRP A 172 -0.20 17.70 -10.74
N ALA A 173 0.74 16.77 -10.51
CA ALA A 173 1.79 16.52 -11.47
C ALA A 173 1.18 16.10 -12.82
N GLU A 174 1.70 16.64 -13.93
CA GLU A 174 1.14 16.43 -15.27
C GLU A 174 0.94 14.95 -15.62
N PHE A 175 1.86 14.08 -15.19
CA PHE A 175 1.78 12.65 -15.48
C PHE A 175 0.62 11.93 -14.78
N LEU A 176 0.06 12.49 -13.70
CA LEU A 176 -1.12 11.97 -13.00
C LEU A 176 -2.42 12.41 -13.65
N LEU A 177 -2.41 13.36 -14.58
CA LEU A 177 -3.60 13.83 -15.30
C LEU A 177 -3.97 12.94 -16.49
N ASP A 178 -3.10 11.99 -16.87
CA ASP A 178 -3.36 11.06 -17.98
C ASP A 178 -4.22 9.86 -17.54
N ASP A 179 -5.53 10.08 -17.46
CA ASP A 179 -6.51 9.04 -17.14
C ASP A 179 -6.79 8.07 -18.31
N THR A 180 -6.17 8.28 -19.48
CA THR A 180 -6.35 7.37 -20.62
C THR A 180 -5.59 6.05 -20.45
N ARG A 181 -4.60 6.04 -19.54
CA ARG A 181 -3.79 4.86 -19.27
C ARG A 181 -4.57 3.84 -18.47
N PRO A 182 -4.60 2.57 -18.88
CA PRO A 182 -5.17 1.52 -18.05
C PRO A 182 -4.36 1.37 -16.77
N ASN A 183 -5.08 1.18 -15.67
CA ASN A 183 -4.53 0.87 -14.36
C ASN A 183 -3.50 -0.27 -14.45
N LYS A 184 -2.26 -0.02 -13.99
CA LYS A 184 -1.18 -1.00 -14.12
C LYS A 184 -1.37 -2.26 -13.28
N GLU A 185 -2.08 -2.19 -12.16
CA GLU A 185 -2.44 -3.38 -11.37
C GLU A 185 -3.45 -4.26 -12.12
N ARG A 186 -4.41 -3.64 -12.84
CA ARG A 186 -5.35 -4.38 -13.71
C ARG A 186 -4.60 -5.14 -14.80
N LEU A 187 -3.72 -4.45 -15.52
CA LEU A 187 -2.91 -5.07 -16.57
C LEU A 187 -2.02 -6.21 -16.05
N LEU A 188 -1.48 -6.05 -14.83
CA LEU A 188 -0.68 -7.09 -14.20
C LEU A 188 -1.51 -8.35 -13.94
N SER A 189 -2.72 -8.20 -13.40
CA SER A 189 -3.63 -9.33 -13.15
C SER A 189 -4.08 -10.02 -14.44
N GLU A 190 -4.46 -9.27 -15.47
CA GLU A 190 -4.82 -9.83 -16.78
C GLU A 190 -3.68 -10.67 -17.38
N LYS A 191 -2.45 -10.14 -17.34
CA LYS A 191 -1.26 -10.85 -17.81
C LYS A 191 -1.01 -12.15 -17.03
N TRP A 192 -1.27 -12.16 -15.73
CA TRP A 192 -1.17 -13.36 -14.90
C TRP A 192 -2.22 -14.40 -15.27
N MET A 193 -3.48 -13.99 -15.44
CA MET A 193 -4.57 -14.91 -15.83
C MET A 193 -4.29 -15.57 -17.18
N LEU A 194 -3.84 -14.79 -18.18
CA LEU A 194 -3.46 -15.31 -19.49
C LEU A 194 -2.33 -16.34 -19.41
N LYS A 195 -1.34 -16.14 -18.54
CA LYS A 195 -0.26 -17.11 -18.33
C LYS A 195 -0.75 -18.42 -17.72
N GLN A 196 -1.69 -18.37 -16.78
CA GLN A 196 -2.23 -19.58 -16.15
C GLN A 196 -3.10 -20.38 -17.13
N GLN A 197 -3.93 -19.69 -17.92
CA GLN A 197 -4.74 -20.35 -18.95
C GLN A 197 -3.88 -21.07 -19.99
N LYS A 198 -2.74 -20.47 -20.38
CA LYS A 198 -1.77 -21.12 -21.28
C LYS A 198 -1.11 -22.37 -20.70
N LYS A 199 -0.88 -22.43 -19.39
CA LYS A 199 -0.32 -23.61 -18.71
C LYS A 199 -1.30 -24.76 -18.55
N VAL A 200 -2.59 -24.46 -18.44
CA VAL A 200 -3.65 -25.49 -18.34
C VAL A 200 -3.94 -26.10 -19.71
N ASN A 201 -3.78 -25.31 -20.78
CA ASN A 201 -4.02 -25.74 -22.16
C ASN A 201 -2.78 -26.36 -22.84
N SER A 202 -1.67 -26.55 -22.11
CA SER A 202 -0.42 -27.17 -22.56
C SER A 202 -0.16 -28.48 -21.84
#